data_AF-A0A6N9ZT66-F1
#
_entry.id   AF-A0A6N9ZT66-F1
#
_cell.length_a   1.000
_cell.length_b   1.000
_cell.length_c   1.000
_cell.angle_alpha   90.00
_cell.angle_beta   90.00
_cell.angle_gamma   90.00
#
_symmetry.space_group_name_H-M   'P 1'
#
loop_
_entity.id
_entity.type
_entity.pdbx_description
1 polymer ?
#
loop_
_entity_poly.entity_id
_entity_poly.type
_entity_poly.pdbx_seq_one_letter_code
_entity_poly.pdbx_strand_id
1 'polypeptide(L)'
;LLIRESKEGIGRVAQIVKDLKNFSRVDNDQTWQFANLQQGIDSTLNIVASELKYKADVVKHYAPLPDIECLASQLNQVVMNLVINAAQAMGPERGTITISNGVEGENIWLEVADNGCGIPPHALQK
;
A
#
# COMPACT_ATOMS: atom_id res chain seq x y z
N LEU A 1 -20.47 22.03 14.39
CA LEU A 1 -20.42 20.75 13.66
C LEU A 1 -19.88 20.91 12.24
N LEU A 2 -20.50 21.74 11.38
CA LEU A 2 -20.06 21.96 9.99
C LEU A 2 -18.59 22.41 9.80
N ILE A 3 -18.07 23.31 10.65
CA ILE A 3 -16.66 23.75 10.56
C ILE A 3 -15.67 22.62 10.91
N ARG A 4 -16.07 21.64 11.73
CA ARG A 4 -15.24 20.49 12.07
C ARG A 4 -15.17 19.51 10.91
N GLU A 5 -16.31 19.23 10.27
CA GLU A 5 -16.38 18.41 9.05
C GLU A 5 -15.63 19.06 7.88
N SER A 6 -15.73 20.39 7.69
CA SER A 6 -14.93 21.09 6.68
C SER A 6 -13.43 21.03 6.97
N LYS A 7 -12.99 21.13 8.23
CA LYS A 7 -11.58 20.98 8.60
C LYS A 7 -11.06 19.57 8.34
N GLU A 8 -11.84 18.54 8.68
CA GLU A 8 -11.50 17.14 8.40
C GLU A 8 -11.44 16.88 6.89
N GLY A 9 -12.39 17.42 6.11
CA GLY A 9 -12.39 17.34 4.66
C GLY A 9 -11.17 18.01 4.01
N ILE A 10 -10.80 19.22 4.47
CA ILE A 10 -9.61 19.94 3.98
C ILE A 10 -8.32 19.18 4.33
N GLY A 11 -8.23 18.62 5.54
CA GLY A 11 -7.09 17.78 5.93
C GLY A 11 -6.95 16.56 5.03
N ARG A 12 -8.07 15.92 4.66
CA ARG A 12 -8.09 14.77 3.75
C ARG A 12 -7.66 15.14 2.33
N VAL A 13 -8.14 16.27 1.79
CA VAL A 13 -7.72 16.77 0.46
C VAL A 13 -6.24 17.13 0.45
N ALA A 14 -5.74 17.80 1.50
CA ALA A 14 -4.32 18.14 1.62
C ALA A 14 -3.44 16.87 1.68
N GLN A 15 -3.90 15.84 2.38
CA GLN A 15 -3.23 14.54 2.43
C GLN A 15 -3.20 13.87 1.05
N ILE A 16 -4.33 13.84 0.33
CA ILE A 16 -4.40 13.29 -1.03
C ILE A 16 -3.44 14.02 -1.99
N VAL A 17 -3.42 15.36 -1.97
CA VAL A 17 -2.52 16.15 -2.84
C VAL A 17 -1.06 15.91 -2.48
N LYS A 18 -0.74 15.77 -1.19
CA LYS A 18 0.60 15.46 -0.72
C LYS A 18 1.02 14.05 -1.14
N ASP A 19 0.14 13.06 -1.00
CA ASP A 19 0.39 11.67 -1.38
C ASP A 19 0.57 11.54 -2.89
N LEU A 20 -0.25 12.23 -3.68
CA LEU A 20 -0.11 12.27 -5.15
C LEU A 20 1.20 12.94 -5.57
N LYS A 21 1.59 14.06 -4.94
CA LYS A 21 2.86 14.75 -5.23
C LYS A 21 4.06 13.89 -4.84
N ASN A 22 4.00 13.24 -3.68
CA ASN A 22 5.04 12.34 -3.22
C ASN A 22 5.16 11.16 -4.19
N PHE A 23 4.04 10.55 -4.59
CA PHE A 23 4.01 9.46 -5.55
C PHE A 23 4.55 9.86 -6.92
N SER A 24 4.11 10.99 -7.49
CA SER A 24 4.60 11.50 -8.78
C SER A 24 6.09 11.86 -8.77
N ARG A 25 6.61 12.37 -7.66
CA ARG A 25 8.04 12.67 -7.51
C ARG A 25 8.86 11.39 -7.42
N VAL A 26 8.34 10.44 -6.67
CA VAL A 26 8.90 9.11 -6.49
C VAL A 26 8.97 8.39 -7.84
N ASP A 27 7.91 8.39 -8.65
CA ASP A 27 7.86 7.74 -9.98
C ASP A 27 8.96 8.21 -10.98
N ASN A 28 9.50 9.42 -10.81
CA ASN A 28 10.57 9.98 -11.66
C ASN A 28 11.98 9.86 -11.08
N ASP A 29 12.13 9.49 -9.80
CA ASP A 29 13.42 9.44 -9.11
C ASP A 29 13.88 7.98 -9.02
N GLN A 30 14.62 7.50 -10.03
CA GLN A 30 15.30 6.20 -10.01
C GLN A 30 16.61 6.27 -9.19
N THR A 31 16.54 6.92 -8.03
CA THR A 31 17.68 7.17 -7.16
C THR A 31 17.52 6.39 -5.87
N TRP A 32 18.59 5.69 -5.49
CA TRP A 32 18.69 5.04 -4.19
C TRP A 32 18.70 6.10 -3.11
N GLN A 33 17.81 5.96 -2.14
CA GLN A 33 17.66 6.91 -1.04
C GLN A 33 17.18 6.19 0.21
N PHE A 34 17.53 6.74 1.38
CA PHE A 34 16.93 6.31 2.64
C PHE A 34 15.48 6.76 2.67
N ALA A 35 14.56 5.80 2.81
CA ALA A 35 13.13 6.05 2.83
C ALA A 35 12.43 5.25 3.92
N ASN A 36 11.37 5.85 4.46
CA ASN A 36 10.49 5.16 5.39
C ASN A 36 9.50 4.26 4.62
N LEU A 37 9.69 2.95 4.73
CA LEU A 37 8.89 1.97 4.00
C LEU A 37 7.38 2.07 4.32
N GLN A 38 7.04 2.25 5.60
CA GLN A 38 5.65 2.33 6.05
C GLN A 38 4.93 3.55 5.46
N GLN A 39 5.62 4.69 5.39
CA GLN A 39 5.08 5.90 4.78
C GLN A 39 4.83 5.72 3.27
N GLY A 40 5.73 5.01 2.57
CA GLY A 40 5.56 4.67 1.16
C GLY A 40 4.30 3.83 0.93
N ILE A 41 4.15 2.75 1.72
CA ILE A 41 2.98 1.86 1.68
C ILE A 41 1.68 2.63 1.94
N ASP A 42 1.66 3.46 2.99
CA ASP A 42 0.47 4.23 3.35
C ASP A 42 0.06 5.23 2.25
N SER A 43 1.04 5.86 1.60
CA SER A 43 0.80 6.74 0.45
C SER A 43 0.20 5.96 -0.72
N THR A 44 0.75 4.78 -1.03
CA THR A 44 0.23 3.90 -2.09
C THR A 44 -1.20 3.45 -1.79
N LEU A 45 -1.49 3.05 -0.55
CA LEU A 45 -2.84 2.63 -0.15
C LEU A 45 -3.88 3.75 -0.29
N ASN A 46 -3.49 4.99 -0.02
CA ASN A 46 -4.38 6.14 -0.21
C ASN A 46 -4.72 6.36 -1.69
N ILE A 47 -3.79 6.07 -2.60
CA ILE A 47 -4.00 6.19 -4.05
C ILE A 47 -5.01 5.16 -4.55
N VAL A 48 -4.90 3.90 -4.10
CA VAL A 48 -5.81 2.81 -4.52
C VAL A 48 -7.05 2.66 -3.63
N ALA A 49 -7.30 3.62 -2.73
CA ALA A 49 -8.40 3.52 -1.76
C ALA A 49 -9.77 3.41 -2.44
N SER A 50 -9.97 4.02 -3.60
CA SER A 50 -11.22 3.95 -4.38
C SER A 50 -11.52 2.55 -4.89
N GLU A 51 -10.49 1.84 -5.36
CA GLU A 51 -10.53 0.49 -5.90
C GLU A 51 -10.81 -0.52 -4.79
N LEU A 52 -10.21 -0.29 -3.61
CA LEU A 52 -10.40 -1.11 -2.42
C LEU A 52 -11.77 -0.89 -1.76
N LYS A 53 -12.32 0.33 -1.85
CA LYS A 53 -13.52 0.75 -1.14
C LYS A 53 -14.70 -0.20 -1.29
N TYR A 54 -14.83 -0.93 -2.40
CA TYR A 54 -15.93 -1.87 -2.62
C TYR A 54 -15.49 -3.35 -2.67
N LYS A 55 -14.18 -3.61 -2.53
CA LYS A 55 -13.60 -4.95 -2.72
C LYS A 55 -13.03 -5.54 -1.44
N ALA A 56 -12.37 -4.75 -0.61
CA ALA A 56 -11.70 -5.27 0.58
C ALA A 56 -11.57 -4.23 1.69
N ASP A 57 -11.41 -4.73 2.91
CA ASP A 57 -10.91 -3.99 4.06
C ASP A 57 -9.40 -4.19 4.18
N VAL A 58 -8.67 -3.13 4.53
CA VAL A 58 -7.20 -3.18 4.68
C VAL A 58 -6.83 -3.22 6.17
N VAL A 59 -6.10 -4.26 6.57
CA VAL A 59 -5.55 -4.42 7.91
C VAL A 59 -4.04 -4.24 7.85
N LYS A 60 -3.47 -3.45 8.77
CA LYS A 60 -2.04 -3.12 8.80
C LYS A 60 -1.41 -3.66 10.07
N HIS A 61 -0.39 -4.49 9.93
CA HIS A 61 0.42 -5.03 11.03
C HIS A 61 1.88 -4.64 10.83
N TYR A 62 2.17 -3.38 11.13
CA TYR A 62 3.54 -2.88 10.99
C TYR A 62 4.35 -3.10 12.25
N ALA A 63 5.56 -3.64 12.07
CA ALA A 63 6.62 -3.52 13.04
C ALA A 63 7.37 -2.18 12.82
N PRO A 64 7.98 -1.60 13.87
CA PRO A 64 8.89 -0.48 13.69
C PRO A 64 10.08 -0.90 12.82
N LEU A 65 10.36 -0.14 11.77
CA LEU A 65 11.50 -0.35 10.89
C LEU A 65 12.37 0.92 10.83
N PRO A 66 13.69 0.79 10.72
CA PRO A 66 14.54 1.93 10.35
C PRO A 66 14.22 2.37 8.92
N ASP A 67 14.66 3.57 8.56
CA ASP A 67 14.68 3.97 7.15
C ASP A 67 15.62 3.03 6.38
N ILE A 68 15.20 2.62 5.19
CA ILE A 68 15.94 1.67 4.35
C ILE A 68 16.45 2.37 3.11
N GLU A 69 17.64 2.00 2.67
CA GLU A 69 18.16 2.46 1.37
C GLU A 69 17.47 1.67 0.25
N CYS A 70 16.62 2.33 -0.53
CA CYS A 70 15.84 1.68 -1.57
C CYS A 70 15.45 2.64 -2.71
N LEU A 71 14.94 2.06 -3.79
CA LEU A 71 14.19 2.79 -4.82
C LEU A 71 12.73 2.85 -4.39
N ALA A 72 12.38 3.88 -3.61
CA ALA A 72 11.05 4.01 -3.00
C ALA A 72 9.90 3.90 -4.03
N SER A 73 10.13 4.34 -5.27
CA SER A 73 9.15 4.28 -6.36
C SER A 73 8.84 2.91 -6.85
N GLN A 74 9.89 2.14 -7.08
CA GLN A 74 9.74 0.76 -7.51
C GLN A 74 9.07 -0.06 -6.40
N LEU A 75 9.42 0.16 -5.13
CA LEU A 75 8.73 -0.49 -4.01
C LEU A 75 7.25 -0.10 -3.93
N ASN A 76 6.93 1.19 -4.06
CA ASN A 76 5.55 1.66 -4.05
C ASN A 76 4.74 1.07 -5.21
N GLN A 77 5.35 0.90 -6.38
CA GLN A 77 4.71 0.28 -7.55
C GLN A 77 4.49 -1.23 -7.34
N VAL A 78 5.44 -1.94 -6.73
CA VAL A 78 5.28 -3.34 -6.33
C VAL A 78 4.11 -3.49 -5.36
N VAL A 79 4.06 -2.67 -4.30
CA VAL A 79 2.96 -2.68 -3.33
C VAL A 79 1.62 -2.40 -4.01
N MET A 80 1.57 -1.41 -4.90
CA MET A 80 0.36 -1.08 -5.65
C MET A 80 -0.14 -2.29 -6.45
N ASN A 81 0.75 -2.94 -7.21
CA ASN A 81 0.39 -4.08 -8.02
C ASN A 81 -0.10 -5.26 -7.18
N LEU A 82 0.56 -5.56 -6.05
CA LEU A 82 0.14 -6.62 -5.14
C LEU A 82 -1.24 -6.35 -4.54
N VAL A 83 -1.49 -5.11 -4.11
CA VAL A 83 -2.78 -4.72 -3.52
C VAL A 83 -3.90 -4.74 -4.56
N ILE A 84 -3.64 -4.30 -5.80
CA ILE A 84 -4.62 -4.38 -6.89
C ILE A 84 -4.93 -5.84 -7.23
N ASN A 85 -3.91 -6.70 -7.32
CA ASN A 85 -4.10 -8.13 -7.59
C ASN A 85 -4.93 -8.80 -6.48
N ALA A 86 -4.62 -8.51 -5.22
CA ALA A 86 -5.40 -8.97 -4.08
C ALA A 86 -6.87 -8.51 -4.16
N ALA A 87 -7.12 -7.25 -4.51
CA ALA A 87 -8.47 -6.72 -4.69
C ALA A 87 -9.24 -7.39 -5.85
N GLN A 88 -8.55 -7.78 -6.91
CA GLN A 88 -9.13 -8.50 -8.05
C GLN A 88 -9.47 -9.95 -7.72
N ALA A 89 -8.72 -10.58 -6.81
CA ALA A 89 -9.00 -11.93 -6.32
C ALA A 89 -10.24 -12.00 -5.41
N MET A 90 -10.78 -10.85 -4.99
CA MET A 90 -11.98 -10.78 -4.15
C MET A 90 -13.24 -11.17 -4.92
N GLY A 91 -14.07 -11.97 -4.25
CA GLY A 91 -15.36 -12.42 -4.75
C GLY A 91 -16.45 -11.32 -4.73
N PRO A 92 -17.73 -11.72 -4.74
CA PRO A 92 -18.85 -10.77 -4.65
C PRO A 92 -18.94 -10.09 -3.28
N GLU A 93 -18.44 -10.74 -2.23
CA GLU A 93 -18.35 -10.18 -0.88
C GLU A 93 -17.02 -9.45 -0.67
N ARG A 94 -17.00 -8.51 0.28
CA ARG A 94 -15.77 -7.83 0.68
C ARG A 94 -14.82 -8.82 1.34
N GLY A 95 -13.58 -8.84 0.90
CA GLY A 95 -12.52 -9.58 1.59
C GLY A 95 -11.66 -8.70 2.49
N THR A 96 -10.48 -9.21 2.81
CA THR A 96 -9.50 -8.57 3.68
C THR A 96 -8.12 -8.68 3.04
N ILE A 97 -7.42 -7.54 2.96
CA ILE A 97 -6.02 -7.46 2.57
C ILE A 97 -5.23 -7.09 3.81
N THR A 98 -4.29 -7.93 4.21
CA THR A 98 -3.42 -7.70 5.36
C THR A 98 -2.04 -7.31 4.86
N ILE A 99 -1.53 -6.18 5.33
CA ILE A 99 -0.17 -5.74 5.03
C ILE A 99 0.66 -5.79 6.31
N SER A 100 1.70 -6.60 6.27
CA SER A 100 2.58 -6.86 7.41
C SER A 100 4.02 -6.58 7.02
N ASN A 101 4.84 -6.15 7.98
CA ASN A 101 6.28 -6.02 7.75
C ASN A 101 7.06 -6.41 8.98
N GLY A 102 8.36 -6.64 8.80
CA GLY A 102 9.24 -6.96 9.90
C GLY A 102 10.68 -7.16 9.46
N VAL A 103 11.49 -7.59 10.43
CA VAL A 103 12.89 -7.94 10.24
C VAL A 103 13.03 -9.43 10.48
N GLU A 104 13.71 -10.12 9.56
CA GLU A 104 14.11 -11.51 9.70
C GLU A 104 15.61 -11.63 9.40
N GLY A 105 16.39 -11.85 10.46
CA GLY A 105 17.85 -11.81 10.37
C GLY A 105 18.35 -10.41 9.96
N GLU A 106 19.05 -10.35 8.83
CA GLU A 106 19.56 -9.10 8.25
C GLU A 106 18.60 -8.50 7.19
N ASN A 107 17.49 -9.18 6.91
CA ASN A 107 16.56 -8.77 5.86
C ASN A 107 15.32 -8.10 6.45
N ILE A 108 14.80 -7.12 5.72
CA ILE A 108 13.48 -6.56 5.96
C ILE A 108 12.51 -7.23 4.99
N TRP A 109 11.38 -7.66 5.51
CA TRP A 109 10.32 -8.27 4.73
C TRP A 109 9.06 -7.41 4.76
N LEU A 110 8.32 -7.49 3.65
CA LEU A 110 7.00 -6.91 3.46
C LEU A 110 6.10 -7.99 2.90
N GLU A 111 4.95 -8.17 3.51
CA GLU A 111 3.95 -9.16 3.12
C GLU A 111 2.64 -8.45 2.78
N VAL A 112 2.01 -8.90 1.69
CA VAL A 112 0.65 -8.55 1.30
C VAL A 112 -0.12 -9.87 1.20
N ALA A 113 -1.00 -10.12 2.17
CA ALA A 113 -1.83 -11.31 2.23
C ALA A 113 -3.29 -10.96 1.93
N ASP A 114 -3.98 -11.82 1.19
CA ASP A 114 -5.40 -11.68 0.89
C ASP A 114 -6.17 -12.97 1.21
N ASN A 115 -7.48 -12.85 1.39
CA ASN A 115 -8.40 -13.97 1.57
C ASN A 115 -9.29 -14.20 0.34
N GLY A 116 -8.80 -13.83 -0.85
CA GLY A 116 -9.49 -14.00 -2.12
C GLY A 116 -9.48 -15.45 -2.61
N CYS A 117 -9.78 -15.63 -3.89
CA CYS A 117 -9.89 -16.95 -4.50
C CYS A 117 -8.54 -17.69 -4.69
N GLY A 118 -7.42 -17.00 -4.45
CA GLY A 118 -6.07 -17.55 -4.63
C GLY A 118 -5.69 -17.78 -6.09
N ILE A 119 -4.49 -18.30 -6.31
CA ILE A 119 -3.98 -18.63 -7.65
C ILE A 119 -4.31 -20.10 -7.94
N PRO A 120 -4.98 -20.42 -9.07
CA PRO A 120 -5.32 -21.79 -9.37
C PRO A 120 -4.05 -22.62 -9.64
N PRO A 121 -4.00 -23.92 -9.24
CA PRO A 121 -2.77 -24.71 -9.31
C PRO A 121 -2.13 -24.82 -10.70
N HIS A 122 -2.94 -24.75 -11.76
CA HIS A 122 -2.45 -24.81 -13.15
C HIS A 122 -1.72 -23.54 -13.60
N ALA A 123 -1.90 -22.41 -12.92
CA ALA A 123 -1.24 -21.15 -13.20
C ALA A 123 0.07 -20.97 -12.41
N LEU A 124 0.34 -21.83 -11.42
CA LEU A 124 1.60 -21.86 -10.69
C LEU A 124 2.64 -22.62 -11.52
N GLN A 125 3.40 -21.91 -12.36
CA GLN A 125 4.60 -22.47 -12.98
C GLN A 125 5.74 -22.54 -11.94
N LYS A 126 6.45 -23.66 -11.92
CA LYS A 126 7.66 -23.87 -11.11
C LYS A 126 8.89 -23.27 -11.79
#